data_AF-K9UK92-F1
#
_entry.id   AF-K9UK92-F1
#
_cell.length_a   1.000
_cell.length_b   1.000
_cell.length_c   1.000
_cell.angle_alpha   90.00
_cell.angle_beta   90.00
_cell.angle_gamma   90.00
#
_symmetry.space_group_name_H-M   'P 1'
#
loop_
_entity.id
_entity.type
_entity.pdbx_description
1 polymer ?
#
loop_
_entity_poly.entity_id
_entity_poly.type
_entity_poly.pdbx_seq_one_letter_code
_entity_poly.pdbx_strand_id
1 'polypeptide(L)'
;MSELKSFYTLELVVEPGGVRKDHLYVLGSLAEVQRALEVQFSHGFEIGLLLSYGEDIYLSTYHRACRIDRINLLPYIRVEIPRLGIFTIDEEQNVTPPLDEASFDEETDEYTVIIDWSKLNIPELVLPILQPGEVSIFSSYTLDRETIDLFLNSGNDPEVLAYLGDVFYYGWNEMEFGWNEVTEPVEDMPVLTFPVINHVRFQ
;
A
#
# COMPACT_ATOMS: atom_id res chain seq x y z
N MET A 1 -13.11 24.21 8.76
CA MET A 1 -11.64 24.33 8.68
C MET A 1 -11.14 22.93 8.45
N SER A 2 -10.40 22.71 7.36
CA SER A 2 -9.71 21.44 7.16
C SER A 2 -8.74 21.26 8.32
N GLU A 3 -8.61 20.03 8.83
CA GLU A 3 -7.67 19.68 9.89
C GLU A 3 -6.73 18.60 9.37
N LEU A 4 -5.49 18.55 9.89
CA LEU A 4 -4.55 17.48 9.52
C LEU A 4 -4.98 16.18 10.19
N LYS A 5 -5.07 15.12 9.38
CA LYS A 5 -5.60 13.82 9.81
C LYS A 5 -4.51 12.77 9.87
N SER A 6 -4.78 11.73 10.64
CA SER A 6 -3.94 10.54 10.74
C SER A 6 -4.46 9.45 9.80
N PHE A 7 -3.55 8.68 9.22
CA PHE A 7 -3.83 7.60 8.28
C PHE A 7 -2.62 6.67 8.18
N TYR A 8 -2.83 5.52 7.57
CA TYR A 8 -1.75 4.66 7.09
C TYR A 8 -1.53 4.90 5.61
N THR A 9 -0.28 4.71 5.16
CA THR A 9 -0.01 4.43 3.75
C THR A 9 0.54 3.03 3.59
N LEU A 10 0.12 2.34 2.53
CA LEU A 10 0.67 1.07 2.11
C LEU A 10 1.25 1.24 0.71
N GLU A 11 2.57 1.12 0.60
CA GLU A 11 3.36 1.25 -0.62
C GLU A 11 3.76 -0.14 -1.10
N LEU A 12 3.49 -0.45 -2.37
CA LEU A 12 3.97 -1.68 -3.04
C LEU A 12 4.70 -1.27 -4.30
N VAL A 13 5.99 -1.55 -4.34
CA VAL A 13 6.89 -1.01 -5.37
C VAL A 13 7.74 -2.13 -5.93
N VAL A 14 7.86 -2.17 -7.26
CA VAL A 14 8.87 -2.98 -7.95
C VAL A 14 9.80 -2.01 -8.68
N GLU A 15 11.00 -1.86 -8.15
CA GLU A 15 12.07 -0.99 -8.67
C GLU A 15 12.76 -1.62 -9.91
N PRO A 16 13.47 -0.84 -10.76
CA PRO A 16 13.42 -1.02 -12.21
C PRO A 16 14.03 -2.32 -12.74
N GLY A 17 13.27 -2.97 -13.64
CA GLY A 17 13.64 -4.19 -14.35
C GLY A 17 12.68 -4.50 -15.50
N GLY A 18 12.33 -5.78 -15.69
CA GLY A 18 11.36 -6.24 -16.72
C GLY A 18 9.90 -5.93 -16.41
N VAL A 19 9.58 -5.55 -15.17
CA VAL A 19 8.26 -5.14 -14.69
C VAL A 19 8.42 -3.88 -13.83
N ARG A 20 7.38 -3.03 -13.78
CA ARG A 20 7.33 -1.85 -12.91
C ARG A 20 5.98 -1.81 -12.23
N LYS A 21 6.00 -1.61 -10.92
CA LYS A 21 4.84 -1.40 -10.07
C LYS A 21 5.10 -0.28 -9.08
N ASP A 22 4.08 0.53 -8.85
CA ASP A 22 4.14 1.67 -7.93
C ASP A 22 2.71 1.95 -7.42
N HIS A 23 2.25 1.11 -6.49
CA HIS A 23 0.92 1.24 -5.88
C HIS A 23 1.04 1.90 -4.52
N LEU A 24 0.16 2.86 -4.28
CA LEU A 24 0.06 3.57 -3.00
C LEU A 24 -1.40 3.63 -2.55
N TYR A 25 -1.65 3.05 -1.38
CA TYR A 25 -2.95 3.10 -0.71
C TYR A 25 -2.89 4.07 0.48
N VAL A 26 -3.94 4.86 0.67
CA VAL A 26 -4.14 5.72 1.85
C VAL A 26 -5.37 5.25 2.62
N LEU A 27 -5.17 4.82 3.86
CA LEU A 27 -6.13 3.99 4.59
C LEU A 27 -6.39 4.53 6.00
N GLY A 28 -7.64 4.45 6.46
CA GLY A 28 -8.07 5.00 7.75
C GLY A 28 -7.94 4.02 8.91
N SER A 29 -7.58 2.76 8.65
CA SER A 29 -7.52 1.73 9.68
C SER A 29 -6.61 0.56 9.31
N LEU A 30 -6.13 -0.17 10.31
CA LEU A 30 -5.35 -1.39 10.10
C LEU A 30 -6.17 -2.49 9.41
N ALA A 31 -7.48 -2.56 9.65
CA ALA A 31 -8.36 -3.51 8.99
C ALA A 31 -8.42 -3.28 7.46
N GLU A 32 -8.33 -2.02 7.02
CA GLU A 32 -8.28 -1.69 5.60
C GLU A 32 -6.91 -2.00 4.99
N VAL A 33 -5.82 -1.83 5.75
CA VAL A 33 -4.47 -2.28 5.32
C VAL A 33 -4.47 -3.79 5.07
N GLN A 34 -5.00 -4.57 6.01
CA GLN A 34 -5.15 -6.02 5.87
C GLN A 34 -5.96 -6.38 4.63
N ARG A 35 -7.11 -5.72 4.44
CA ARG A 35 -7.97 -5.95 3.28
C ARG A 35 -7.30 -5.59 1.96
N ALA A 36 -6.54 -4.49 1.90
CA ALA A 36 -5.81 -4.09 0.70
C ALA A 36 -4.78 -5.16 0.31
N LEU A 37 -4.01 -5.68 1.27
CA LEU A 37 -3.07 -6.79 1.03
C LEU A 37 -3.77 -8.09 0.63
N GLU A 38 -4.94 -8.39 1.19
CA GLU A 38 -5.74 -9.55 0.76
C GLU A 38 -6.18 -9.43 -0.70
N VAL A 39 -6.65 -8.26 -1.11
CA VAL A 39 -7.02 -8.01 -2.50
C VAL A 39 -5.80 -8.08 -3.41
N GLN A 40 -4.68 -7.50 -3.00
CA GLN A 40 -3.43 -7.58 -3.74
C GLN A 40 -3.05 -9.04 -3.99
N PHE A 41 -2.82 -9.80 -2.93
CA PHE A 41 -2.40 -11.19 -3.01
C PHE A 41 -3.52 -12.17 -3.37
N SER A 42 -4.64 -11.70 -3.94
CA SER A 42 -5.63 -12.60 -4.52
C SER A 42 -5.29 -13.02 -5.96
N HIS A 43 -4.36 -12.30 -6.60
CA HIS A 43 -3.92 -12.55 -7.98
C HIS A 43 -2.54 -13.20 -7.99
N GLY A 44 -2.39 -14.35 -8.67
CA GLY A 44 -1.12 -15.10 -8.71
C GLY A 44 0.07 -14.30 -9.28
N PHE A 45 -0.21 -13.35 -10.17
CA PHE A 45 0.79 -12.41 -10.70
C PHE A 45 1.54 -11.66 -9.58
N GLU A 46 0.83 -11.26 -8.52
CA GLU A 46 1.39 -10.50 -7.40
C GLU A 46 2.36 -11.34 -6.57
N ILE A 47 2.14 -12.66 -6.50
CA ILE A 47 3.08 -13.58 -5.88
C ILE A 47 4.35 -13.72 -6.72
N GLY A 48 4.21 -13.70 -8.04
CA GLY A 48 5.34 -13.63 -8.96
C GLY A 48 6.18 -12.37 -8.74
N LEU A 49 5.53 -11.21 -8.60
CA LEU A 49 6.24 -9.96 -8.30
C LEU A 49 7.00 -10.03 -6.97
N LEU A 50 6.32 -10.52 -5.94
CA LEU A 50 6.90 -10.65 -4.61
C LEU A 50 8.10 -11.59 -4.55
N LEU A 51 8.00 -12.78 -5.17
CA LEU A 51 9.03 -13.81 -5.04
C LEU A 51 10.13 -13.74 -6.10
N SER A 52 9.86 -13.17 -7.27
CA SER A 52 10.80 -13.18 -8.41
C SER A 52 11.32 -11.79 -8.79
N TYR A 53 10.54 -10.73 -8.56
CA TYR A 53 10.90 -9.37 -9.01
C TYR A 53 11.34 -8.44 -7.88
N GLY A 54 11.36 -8.91 -6.63
CA GLY A 54 11.79 -8.09 -5.50
C GLY A 54 10.82 -6.95 -5.24
N GLU A 55 9.55 -7.28 -4.98
CA GLU A 55 8.58 -6.28 -4.54
C GLU A 55 8.92 -5.77 -3.14
N ASP A 56 9.02 -4.46 -3.00
CA ASP A 56 9.06 -3.76 -1.73
C ASP A 56 7.64 -3.50 -1.22
N ILE A 57 7.41 -3.80 0.06
CA ILE A 57 6.11 -3.54 0.71
C ILE A 57 6.34 -2.78 2.00
N TYR A 58 5.92 -1.51 2.03
CA TYR A 58 6.07 -0.64 3.19
C TYR A 58 4.72 -0.20 3.76
N LEU A 59 4.58 -0.31 5.07
CA LEU A 59 3.47 0.29 5.82
C LEU A 59 4.01 1.51 6.59
N SER A 60 3.53 2.70 6.25
CA SER A 60 3.86 3.92 6.99
C SER A 60 2.68 4.39 7.82
N THR A 61 2.97 4.94 9.01
CA THR A 61 1.95 5.55 9.88
C THR A 61 2.12 7.06 9.91
N TYR A 62 1.04 7.78 9.65
CA TYR A 62 0.99 9.23 9.69
C TYR A 62 0.08 9.70 10.81
N HIS A 63 0.61 10.58 11.67
CA HIS A 63 -0.18 11.31 12.66
C HIS A 63 -0.25 12.76 12.23
N ARG A 64 -1.46 13.24 11.92
CA ARG A 64 -1.69 14.62 11.44
C ARG A 64 -0.75 15.00 10.29
N ALA A 65 -0.78 14.22 9.20
CA ALA A 65 0.06 14.37 8.01
C ALA A 65 1.59 14.23 8.21
N CYS A 66 2.06 13.92 9.43
CA CYS A 66 3.48 13.68 9.69
C CYS A 66 3.75 12.18 9.83
N ARG A 67 4.70 11.64 9.05
CA ARG A 67 5.12 10.24 9.19
C ARG A 67 5.82 10.04 10.53
N ILE A 68 5.29 9.14 11.35
CA ILE A 68 5.88 8.78 12.64
C ILE A 68 6.58 7.42 12.63
N ASP A 69 6.23 6.56 11.67
CA ASP A 69 6.77 5.21 11.57
C ASP A 69 6.72 4.71 10.12
N ARG A 70 7.61 3.77 9.78
CA ARG A 70 7.64 3.06 8.50
C ARG A 70 8.21 1.66 8.72
N ILE A 71 7.46 0.66 8.30
CA ILE A 71 7.76 -0.75 8.52
C ILE A 71 7.92 -1.43 7.16
N ASN A 72 9.03 -2.15 6.95
CA ASN A 72 9.16 -3.11 5.85
C ASN A 72 8.38 -4.39 6.23
N LEU A 73 7.38 -4.76 5.43
CA LEU A 73 6.53 -5.91 5.70
C LEU A 73 7.14 -7.25 5.25
N LEU A 74 8.17 -7.24 4.38
CA LEU A 74 8.73 -8.47 3.80
C LEU A 74 9.14 -9.54 4.83
N PRO A 75 9.86 -9.22 5.93
CA PRO A 75 10.26 -10.22 6.94
C PRO A 75 9.10 -10.90 7.66
N TYR A 76 7.90 -10.34 7.54
CA TYR A 76 6.70 -10.82 8.21
C TYR A 76 5.78 -11.58 7.27
N ILE A 77 6.12 -11.65 5.97
CA ILE A 77 5.37 -12.36 4.95
C ILE A 77 5.95 -13.76 4.74
N ARG A 78 5.05 -14.74 4.68
CA ARG A 78 5.33 -16.12 4.32
C ARG A 78 4.39 -16.54 3.21
N VAL A 79 4.94 -17.15 2.16
CA VAL A 79 4.16 -17.68 1.04
C VAL A 79 4.28 -19.20 1.03
N GLU A 80 3.14 -19.89 1.10
CA GLU A 80 3.06 -21.34 1.01
C GLU A 80 2.50 -21.72 -0.36
N ILE A 81 3.29 -22.40 -1.18
CA ILE A 81 2.87 -22.87 -2.50
C ILE A 81 2.90 -24.40 -2.49
N PRO A 82 1.76 -25.08 -2.74
CA PRO A 82 1.71 -26.52 -2.81
C PRO A 82 2.78 -27.08 -3.76
N ARG A 83 3.47 -28.14 -3.33
CA ARG A 83 4.54 -28.83 -4.07
C ARG A 83 5.87 -28.07 -4.21
N LEU A 84 5.89 -26.73 -4.10
CA LEU A 84 7.11 -25.94 -4.11
C LEU A 84 7.67 -25.72 -2.71
N GLY A 85 6.81 -25.51 -1.71
CA GLY A 85 7.20 -25.38 -0.31
C GLY A 85 6.77 -24.05 0.32
N ILE A 86 7.54 -23.63 1.32
CA ILE A 86 7.28 -22.43 2.11
C ILE A 86 8.43 -21.46 1.88
N PHE A 87 8.09 -20.24 1.51
CA PHE A 87 9.01 -19.16 1.19
C PHE A 87 8.88 -18.03 2.20
N THR A 88 10.01 -17.48 2.61
CA THR A 88 10.12 -16.25 3.42
C THR A 88 11.01 -15.25 2.69
N ILE A 89 10.72 -13.96 2.85
CA ILE A 89 11.50 -12.87 2.24
C ILE A 89 12.16 -12.07 3.36
N ASP A 90 13.45 -11.73 3.24
CA ASP A 90 14.13 -10.86 4.20
C ASP A 90 14.03 -9.37 3.83
N GLU A 91 14.66 -8.48 4.61
CA GLU A 91 14.61 -7.03 4.37
C GLU A 91 15.34 -6.63 3.08
N GLU A 92 16.29 -7.45 2.65
CA GLU A 92 17.07 -7.30 1.42
C GLU A 92 16.46 -8.05 0.22
N GLN A 93 15.19 -8.45 0.33
CA GLN A 93 14.42 -9.12 -0.73
C GLN A 93 14.94 -10.52 -1.11
N ASN A 94 15.77 -11.17 -0.28
CA ASN A 94 16.22 -12.53 -0.54
C ASN A 94 15.12 -13.53 -0.14
N VAL A 95 14.73 -14.35 -1.11
CA VAL A 95 13.76 -15.42 -0.90
C VAL A 95 14.46 -16.68 -0.39
N THR A 96 13.94 -17.25 0.71
CA THR A 96 14.42 -18.50 1.31
C THR A 96 13.30 -19.55 1.39
N PRO A 97 13.49 -20.77 0.84
CA PRO A 97 14.61 -21.17 0.00
C PRO A 97 14.61 -20.39 -1.33
N PRO A 98 15.75 -20.29 -2.05
CA PRO A 98 15.78 -19.63 -3.34
C PRO A 98 14.75 -20.25 -4.29
N LEU A 99 13.96 -19.38 -4.95
CA LEU A 99 13.00 -19.81 -5.95
C LEU A 99 13.74 -20.14 -7.25
N ASP A 100 13.51 -21.34 -7.80
CA ASP A 100 13.96 -21.68 -9.14
C ASP A 100 12.96 -21.06 -10.14
N GLU A 101 13.39 -20.04 -10.87
CA GLU A 101 12.56 -19.31 -11.85
C GLU A 101 11.89 -20.25 -12.87
N ALA A 102 12.50 -21.40 -13.19
CA ALA A 102 11.90 -22.37 -14.11
C ALA A 102 10.72 -23.17 -13.51
N SER A 103 10.51 -23.07 -12.19
CA SER A 103 9.52 -23.84 -11.43
C SER A 103 8.27 -23.04 -11.07
N PHE A 104 8.32 -21.71 -11.18
CA PHE A 104 7.19 -20.84 -10.88
C PHE A 104 6.45 -20.50 -12.17
N ASP A 105 5.32 -21.17 -12.38
CA ASP A 105 4.39 -20.82 -13.45
C ASP A 105 3.54 -19.65 -12.96
N GLU A 106 3.39 -18.59 -13.77
CA GLU A 106 2.48 -17.48 -13.49
C GLU A 106 1.02 -17.97 -13.32
N GLU A 107 0.71 -19.18 -13.79
CA GLU A 107 -0.52 -19.93 -13.57
C GLU A 107 -0.54 -20.76 -12.26
N THR A 108 0.27 -20.43 -11.25
CA THR A 108 0.18 -21.09 -9.94
C THR A 108 -1.15 -20.74 -9.27
N ASP A 109 -2.15 -21.59 -9.51
CA ASP A 109 -3.55 -21.40 -9.09
C ASP A 109 -3.76 -21.55 -7.57
N GLU A 110 -2.81 -22.10 -6.82
CA GLU A 110 -2.96 -22.33 -5.39
C GLU A 110 -1.74 -21.84 -4.62
N TYR A 111 -1.96 -20.90 -3.70
CA TYR A 111 -0.97 -20.46 -2.71
C TYR A 111 -1.68 -19.92 -1.47
N THR A 112 -0.92 -19.72 -0.40
CA THR A 112 -1.39 -19.08 0.83
C THR A 112 -0.35 -18.06 1.27
N VAL A 113 -0.76 -16.80 1.34
CA VAL A 113 0.06 -15.73 1.94
C VAL A 113 -0.34 -15.57 3.39
N ILE A 114 0.67 -15.51 4.25
CA ILE A 114 0.53 -15.36 5.70
C ILE A 114 1.38 -14.17 6.13
N ILE A 115 0.76 -13.24 6.84
CA ILE A 115 1.43 -12.06 7.41
C ILE A 115 1.32 -12.15 8.92
N ASP A 116 2.45 -12.17 9.62
CA ASP A 116 2.49 -12.27 11.09
C ASP A 116 2.31 -10.89 11.73
N TRP A 117 1.06 -10.44 11.81
CA TRP A 117 0.69 -9.14 12.38
C TRP A 117 1.06 -9.02 13.86
N SER A 118 1.13 -10.15 14.57
CA SER A 118 1.44 -10.18 16.00
C SER A 118 2.87 -9.72 16.33
N LYS A 119 3.78 -9.77 15.35
CA LYS A 119 5.16 -9.30 15.47
C LYS A 119 5.35 -7.86 15.02
N LEU A 120 4.34 -7.26 14.41
CA LEU A 120 4.39 -5.88 13.94
C LEU A 120 4.00 -4.92 15.08
N ASN A 121 4.90 -3.99 15.40
CA ASN A 121 4.60 -2.91 16.34
C ASN A 121 3.99 -1.72 15.59
N ILE A 122 2.75 -1.86 15.12
CA ILE A 122 2.06 -0.83 14.33
C ILE A 122 1.43 0.21 15.27
N PRO A 123 1.81 1.50 15.21
CA PRO A 123 1.17 2.52 16.03
C PRO A 123 -0.31 2.69 15.65
N GLU A 124 -1.19 2.78 16.64
CA GLU A 124 -2.59 3.16 16.40
C GLU A 124 -2.69 4.61 15.90
N LEU A 125 -3.67 4.87 15.03
CA LEU A 125 -3.93 6.23 14.55
C LEU A 125 -4.55 7.10 15.63
N VAL A 126 -4.06 8.34 15.75
CA VAL A 126 -4.66 9.33 16.64
C VAL A 126 -5.75 10.13 15.91
N LEU A 127 -6.83 10.44 16.60
CA LEU A 127 -7.88 11.31 16.04
C LEU A 127 -7.33 12.72 15.75
N PRO A 128 -7.84 13.40 14.70
CA PRO A 128 -8.83 12.92 13.72
C PRO A 128 -8.21 11.95 12.69
N ILE A 129 -8.98 10.94 12.26
CA ILE A 129 -8.55 9.93 11.27
C ILE A 129 -9.16 10.27 9.91
N LEU A 130 -8.38 10.12 8.84
CA LEU A 130 -8.85 10.32 7.46
C LEU A 130 -9.96 9.33 7.11
N GLN A 131 -11.05 9.83 6.55
CA GLN A 131 -12.23 9.03 6.18
C GLN A 131 -12.37 8.91 4.65
N PRO A 132 -13.16 7.93 4.15
CA PRO A 132 -13.52 7.86 2.74
C PRO A 132 -14.08 9.18 2.18
N GLY A 133 -13.61 9.58 1.00
CA GLY A 133 -14.00 10.83 0.34
C GLY A 133 -13.26 12.08 0.85
N GLU A 134 -12.36 11.94 1.81
CA GLU A 134 -11.53 13.03 2.30
C GLU A 134 -10.14 13.02 1.65
N VAL A 135 -9.45 14.15 1.74
CA VAL A 135 -8.10 14.34 1.20
C VAL A 135 -7.16 14.74 2.33
N SER A 136 -5.88 14.36 2.20
CA SER A 136 -4.82 14.86 3.07
C SER A 136 -3.56 15.12 2.25
N ILE A 137 -2.72 16.00 2.79
CA ILE A 137 -1.33 16.10 2.37
C ILE A 137 -0.49 15.12 3.17
N PHE A 138 0.61 14.66 2.59
CA PHE A 138 1.69 14.05 3.36
C PHE A 138 3.02 14.44 2.77
N SER A 139 4.09 14.28 3.52
CA SER A 139 5.43 14.30 2.93
C SER A 139 6.25 13.19 3.53
N SER A 140 7.10 12.57 2.71
CA SER A 140 8.18 11.71 3.20
C SER A 140 9.25 12.52 3.95
N TYR A 141 9.20 13.86 3.81
CA TYR A 141 10.00 14.86 4.51
C TYR A 141 9.14 15.65 5.52
N THR A 142 9.75 16.64 6.18
CA THR A 142 9.02 17.60 7.01
C THR A 142 8.20 18.55 6.14
N LEU A 143 6.88 18.56 6.32
CA LEU A 143 6.00 19.60 5.78
C LEU A 143 6.35 20.95 6.43
N ASP A 144 6.64 21.95 5.61
CA ASP A 144 6.82 23.30 6.12
C ASP A 144 5.45 23.93 6.48
N ARG A 145 5.50 24.99 7.29
CA ARG A 145 4.30 25.64 7.80
C ARG A 145 3.49 26.33 6.71
N GLU A 146 4.13 26.84 5.66
CA GLU A 146 3.45 27.51 4.55
C GLU A 146 2.61 26.51 3.76
N THR A 147 3.16 25.33 3.48
CA THR A 147 2.46 24.21 2.85
C THR A 147 1.26 23.75 3.68
N ILE A 148 1.43 23.61 5.00
CA ILE A 148 0.34 23.25 5.93
C ILE A 148 -0.75 24.33 5.91
N ASP A 149 -0.38 25.59 6.09
CA ASP A 149 -1.34 26.70 6.14
C ASP A 149 -2.07 26.84 4.79
N LEU A 150 -1.39 26.62 3.66
CA LEU A 150 -1.99 26.61 2.33
C LEU A 150 -3.04 25.50 2.19
N PHE A 151 -2.71 24.27 2.61
CA PHE A 151 -3.65 23.15 2.60
C PHE A 151 -4.88 23.42 3.47
N LEU A 152 -4.68 23.86 4.72
CA LEU A 152 -5.77 24.08 5.68
C LEU A 152 -6.73 25.19 5.23
N ASN A 153 -6.22 26.19 4.49
CA ASN A 153 -6.99 27.30 3.96
C ASN A 153 -7.56 27.07 2.55
N SER A 154 -7.16 25.98 1.88
CA SER A 154 -7.59 25.69 0.50
C SER A 154 -9.10 25.41 0.40
N GLY A 155 -9.74 24.93 1.47
CA GLY A 155 -11.12 24.46 1.39
C GLY A 155 -11.32 23.31 0.40
N ASN A 156 -10.26 22.55 0.12
CA ASN A 156 -10.18 21.53 -0.93
C ASN A 156 -10.29 22.09 -2.37
N ASP A 157 -9.83 23.33 -2.60
CA ASP A 157 -9.69 23.90 -3.94
C ASP A 157 -8.74 23.03 -4.80
N PRO A 158 -9.23 22.44 -5.91
CA PRO A 158 -8.43 21.56 -6.75
C PRO A 158 -7.15 22.20 -7.31
N GLU A 159 -7.15 23.50 -7.61
CA GLU A 159 -5.96 24.18 -8.14
C GLU A 159 -4.86 24.29 -7.07
N VAL A 160 -5.26 24.57 -5.83
CA VAL A 160 -4.34 24.62 -4.68
C VAL A 160 -3.82 23.23 -4.36
N LEU A 161 -4.69 22.21 -4.40
CA LEU A 161 -4.28 20.82 -4.15
C LEU A 161 -3.30 20.31 -5.23
N ALA A 162 -3.52 20.65 -6.50
CA ALA A 162 -2.60 20.31 -7.58
C ALA A 162 -1.23 21.00 -7.41
N TYR A 163 -1.21 22.23 -6.89
CA TYR A 163 0.03 22.96 -6.63
C TYR A 163 0.87 22.32 -5.50
N LEU A 164 0.23 21.71 -4.51
CA LEU A 164 0.91 21.12 -3.36
C LEU A 164 1.70 19.85 -3.73
N GLY A 165 1.38 19.18 -4.83
CA GLY A 165 2.15 18.04 -5.38
C GLY A 165 2.05 16.73 -4.58
N ASP A 166 1.88 16.80 -3.26
CA ASP A 166 1.81 15.66 -2.34
C ASP A 166 0.41 15.52 -1.69
N VAL A 167 -0.65 15.70 -2.48
CA VAL A 167 -2.04 15.53 -2.03
C VAL A 167 -2.53 14.15 -2.41
N PHE A 168 -3.10 13.43 -1.43
CA PHE A 168 -3.69 12.13 -1.65
C PHE A 168 -5.15 12.11 -1.23
N TYR A 169 -5.94 11.44 -2.05
CA TYR A 169 -7.30 11.07 -1.73
C TYR A 169 -7.28 9.77 -0.95
N TYR A 170 -8.20 9.66 0.01
CA TYR A 170 -8.46 8.39 0.66
C TYR A 170 -8.76 7.31 -0.37
N GLY A 171 -8.12 6.14 -0.25
CA GLY A 171 -8.30 5.02 -1.15
C GLY A 171 -7.05 4.65 -1.95
N TRP A 172 -7.28 4.11 -3.14
CA TRP A 172 -6.25 3.55 -4.01
C TRP A 172 -5.88 4.54 -5.11
N ASN A 173 -4.59 4.84 -5.25
CA ASN A 173 -4.06 5.53 -6.42
C ASN A 173 -3.26 4.52 -7.28
N GLU A 174 -3.82 4.09 -8.41
CA GLU A 174 -3.07 3.33 -9.42
C GLU A 174 -2.26 4.31 -10.28
N MET A 175 -0.93 4.27 -10.19
CA MET A 175 -0.04 4.99 -11.12
C MET A 175 0.49 4.12 -12.27
N GLU A 176 0.01 2.87 -12.41
CA GLU A 176 0.55 1.89 -13.35
C GLU A 176 0.22 2.14 -14.84
N PHE A 177 -0.59 3.14 -15.16
CA PHE A 177 -0.65 3.69 -16.51
C PHE A 177 -0.35 5.19 -16.43
N GLY A 178 0.89 5.56 -16.74
CA GLY A 178 1.46 6.87 -16.49
C GLY A 178 0.50 8.05 -16.72
N TRP A 179 0.55 8.99 -15.78
CA TRP A 179 -0.18 10.26 -15.74
C TRP A 179 -1.69 10.16 -15.50
N ASN A 180 -2.10 10.41 -14.26
CA ASN A 180 -3.36 11.10 -14.00
C ASN A 180 -3.00 12.47 -13.40
N GLU A 181 -2.81 13.45 -14.29
CA GLU A 181 -2.92 14.85 -13.93
C GLU A 181 -4.29 15.02 -13.24
N VAL A 182 -4.27 15.54 -12.01
CA VAL A 182 -5.47 15.84 -11.20
C VAL A 182 -6.41 16.68 -12.07
N THR A 183 -7.45 16.06 -12.63
CA THR A 183 -8.42 16.79 -13.45
C THR A 183 -9.84 16.64 -12.95
N GLU A 184 -10.26 15.52 -12.37
CA GLU A 184 -11.61 15.40 -11.81
C GLU A 184 -11.67 14.52 -10.54
N PRO A 185 -12.52 14.88 -9.54
CA PRO A 185 -12.80 14.01 -8.42
C PRO A 185 -13.46 12.72 -8.91
N VAL A 186 -12.95 11.57 -8.45
CA VAL A 186 -13.51 10.26 -8.78
C VAL A 186 -14.82 10.09 -8.02
N GLU A 187 -15.93 10.51 -8.63
CA GLU A 187 -17.27 10.10 -8.19
C GLU A 187 -17.43 8.59 -8.47
N ASP A 188 -17.80 7.83 -7.45
CA ASP A 188 -18.04 6.38 -7.47
C ASP A 188 -16.82 5.48 -7.68
N MET A 189 -15.96 5.37 -6.67
CA MET A 189 -15.10 4.18 -6.53
C MET A 189 -15.98 2.96 -6.23
N PRO A 190 -16.00 1.92 -7.09
CA PRO A 190 -16.76 0.71 -6.82
C PRO A 190 -16.22 0.02 -5.56
N VAL A 191 -17.12 -0.36 -4.64
CA VAL A 191 -16.80 -1.35 -3.61
C VAL A 191 -16.54 -2.67 -4.31
N LEU A 192 -15.26 -2.99 -4.52
CA LEU A 192 -14.83 -4.22 -5.16
C LEU A 192 -15.25 -5.41 -4.28
N THR A 193 -16.28 -6.14 -4.70
CA THR A 193 -16.60 -7.48 -4.21
C THR A 193 -16.31 -8.47 -5.34
N PHE A 194 -15.25 -9.25 -5.18
CA PHE A 194 -14.87 -10.29 -6.14
C PHE A 194 -15.00 -11.68 -5.49
N PRO A 195 -15.34 -12.72 -6.29
CA PRO A 195 -15.41 -14.08 -5.80
C PRO A 195 -14.00 -14.63 -5.57
N VAL A 196 -13.62 -14.75 -4.30
CA VAL A 196 -12.35 -15.34 -3.86
C VAL A 196 -12.39 -16.86 -3.98
N ILE A 197 -11.43 -17.47 -4.68
CA ILE A 197 -10.84 -18.74 -4.24
C ILE A 197 -9.32 -18.67 -4.47
N ASN A 198 -8.65 -17.87 -3.62
CA ASN A 198 -7.24 -17.98 -3.23
C ASN A 198 -7.18 -17.58 -1.76
N HIS A 199 -6.55 -18.39 -0.90
CA HIS A 199 -6.68 -18.23 0.55
C HIS A 199 -5.55 -17.36 1.11
N VAL A 200 -5.79 -16.06 1.28
CA VAL A 200 -4.98 -15.23 2.19
C VAL A 200 -5.41 -15.54 3.62
N ARG A 201 -4.46 -15.88 4.51
CA ARG A 201 -4.75 -16.16 5.92
C ARG A 201 -3.94 -15.25 6.82
N PHE A 202 -4.66 -14.47 7.62
CA PHE A 202 -4.06 -13.68 8.69
C PHE A 202 -3.90 -14.55 9.95
N GLN A 203 -2.70 -14.55 10.53
CA GLN A 203 -2.39 -15.23 11.80
C GLN A 203 -1.98 -14.22 12.86
#